data_AF-A0A8T9C6E1-F1
#
_entry.id   AF-A0A8T9C6E1-F1
#
_cell.length_a   1.000
_cell.length_b   1.000
_cell.length_c   1.000
_cell.angle_alpha   90.00
_cell.angle_beta   90.00
_cell.angle_gamma   90.00
#
_symmetry.space_group_name_H-M   'P 1'
#
loop_
_entity.id
_entity.type
_entity.pdbx_description
1 polymer ?
#
loop_
_entity_poly.entity_id
_entity_poly.type
_entity_poly.pdbx_seq_one_letter_code
_entity_poly.pdbx_strand_id
1 'polypeptide(L)'
;MSLTTIPARHGIATHLPKGSNIKVINTHGTQVVDTWAFTLSATSGIETQMSNQHTRACLNSTIPKVGDGLFNNKREKMLTVTEDTTAGIHDTLIAACDEE
;
A
#
# COMPACT_ATOMS: atom_id res chain seq x y z
N MET A 1 -15.39 12.73 -6.88
CA MET A 1 -14.41 12.21 -5.89
C MET A 1 -13.85 13.41 -5.15
N SER A 2 -13.84 13.40 -3.81
CA SER A 2 -13.16 14.43 -3.03
C SER A 2 -11.72 14.01 -2.81
N LEU A 3 -10.77 14.94 -2.98
CA LEU A 3 -9.37 14.71 -2.62
C LEU A 3 -9.18 14.95 -1.13
N THR A 4 -8.36 14.10 -0.50
CA THR A 4 -7.92 14.28 0.88
C THR A 4 -6.41 14.48 0.87
N THR A 5 -5.96 15.64 1.34
CA THR A 5 -4.53 15.94 1.45
C THR A 5 -3.95 15.27 2.70
N ILE A 6 -2.85 14.55 2.55
CA ILE A 6 -2.00 14.13 3.66
C ILE A 6 -1.00 15.28 3.91
N PRO A 7 -1.05 15.97 5.06
CA PRO A 7 -0.07 17.01 5.35
C PRO A 7 1.34 16.44 5.39
N ALA A 8 2.35 17.25 5.06
CA ALA A 8 3.74 16.84 5.14
C ALA A 8 4.06 16.30 6.55
N ARG A 9 4.79 15.18 6.63
CA ARG A 9 5.18 14.51 7.89
C ARG A 9 4.02 13.94 8.71
N HIS A 10 2.87 13.68 8.09
CA HIS A 10 1.71 13.07 8.75
C HIS A 10 1.26 11.81 8.00
N GLY A 11 0.52 10.95 8.69
CA GLY A 11 -0.21 9.82 8.11
C GLY A 11 -1.72 10.01 8.20
N ILE A 12 -2.46 9.31 7.35
CA ILE A 12 -3.92 9.18 7.45
C ILE A 12 -4.32 7.71 7.35
N ALA A 13 -5.51 7.39 7.85
CA ALA A 13 -6.18 6.12 7.60
C ALA A 13 -7.53 6.37 6.94
N THR A 14 -7.93 5.53 5.99
CA THR A 14 -9.26 5.57 5.39
C THR A 14 -9.76 4.16 5.12
N HIS A 15 -11.07 3.96 5.21
CA HIS A 15 -11.68 2.67 4.92
C HIS A 15 -11.80 2.47 3.41
N LEU A 16 -11.34 1.33 2.92
CA LEU A 16 -11.43 0.94 1.51
C LEU A 16 -12.36 -0.28 1.37
N PRO A 17 -13.63 -0.09 0.96
CA PRO A 17 -14.53 -1.21 0.69
C PRO A 17 -13.98 -2.12 -0.41
N LYS A 18 -14.27 -3.42 -0.31
CA LYS A 18 -13.90 -4.39 -1.36
C LYS A 18 -14.47 -3.97 -2.71
N GLY A 19 -13.63 -3.98 -3.75
CA GLY A 19 -14.00 -3.60 -5.11
C GLY A 19 -13.89 -2.09 -5.40
N SER A 20 -13.63 -1.27 -4.39
CA SER A 20 -13.30 0.15 -4.55
C SER A 20 -11.82 0.35 -4.84
N ASN A 21 -11.48 1.57 -5.28
CA ASN A 21 -10.11 1.98 -5.57
C ASN A 21 -9.66 3.09 -4.61
N ILE A 22 -8.38 3.10 -4.29
CA ILE A 22 -7.68 4.23 -3.68
C ILE A 22 -6.64 4.74 -4.67
N LYS A 23 -6.54 6.07 -4.82
CA LYS A 23 -5.53 6.71 -5.68
C LYS A 23 -4.63 7.58 -4.82
N VAL A 24 -3.33 7.32 -4.90
CA VAL A 24 -2.29 8.17 -4.31
C VAL A 24 -1.79 9.12 -5.40
N ILE A 25 -1.76 10.41 -5.11
CA ILE A 25 -1.30 11.45 -6.03
C ILE A 25 -0.09 12.13 -5.41
N ASN A 26 1.05 12.04 -6.09
CA ASN A 26 2.25 12.78 -5.69
C ASN A 26 2.16 14.23 -6.23
N THR A 27 1.59 15.13 -5.42
CA THR A 27 1.25 16.50 -5.84
C THR A 27 2.44 17.33 -6.31
N HIS A 28 3.64 17.10 -5.76
CA HIS A 28 4.85 17.89 -6.03
C HIS A 28 5.97 17.09 -6.72
N GLY A 29 5.75 15.79 -6.98
CA GLY A 29 6.60 14.94 -7.81
C GLY A 29 7.72 14.18 -7.11
N THR A 30 8.15 14.60 -5.91
CA THR A 30 9.32 14.01 -5.22
C THR A 30 9.00 13.36 -3.88
N GLN A 31 7.74 13.44 -3.41
CA GLN A 31 7.37 12.91 -2.10
C GLN A 31 7.23 11.38 -2.15
N VAL A 32 7.79 10.70 -1.16
CA VAL A 32 7.55 9.27 -0.91
C VAL A 32 6.45 9.09 0.14
N VAL A 33 5.71 7.98 0.08
CA VAL A 33 4.70 7.62 1.08
C VAL A 33 4.83 6.16 1.46
N ASP A 34 4.97 5.92 2.75
CA ASP A 34 4.91 4.57 3.29
C ASP A 34 3.45 4.12 3.33
N THR A 35 3.20 2.92 2.82
CA THR A 35 1.84 2.43 2.60
C THR A 35 1.61 1.13 3.34
N TRP A 36 0.48 1.06 4.06
CA TRP A 36 0.01 -0.14 4.72
C TRP A 36 -1.45 -0.40 4.37
N ALA A 37 -1.85 -1.66 4.43
CA ALA A 37 -3.25 -2.08 4.34
C ALA A 37 -3.54 -3.17 5.36
N PHE A 38 -4.73 -3.14 5.94
CA PHE A 38 -5.17 -4.05 6.98
C PHE A 38 -6.56 -4.59 6.65
N THR A 39 -6.77 -5.88 6.86
CA THR A 39 -8.12 -6.44 6.97
C THR A 39 -8.55 -6.33 8.42
N LEU A 40 -9.70 -5.71 8.65
CA LEU A 40 -10.27 -5.53 9.99
C LEU A 40 -11.32 -6.61 10.27
N SER A 41 -11.35 -7.11 11.50
CA SER A 41 -12.40 -7.99 12.00
C SER A 41 -13.70 -7.22 12.23
N ALA A 42 -14.80 -7.94 12.50
CA ALA A 42 -16.08 -7.34 12.87
C ALA A 42 -16.02 -6.47 14.15
N THR A 43 -15.00 -6.67 14.99
CA THR A 43 -14.74 -5.90 16.21
C THR A 43 -13.63 -4.86 16.03
N SER A 44 -13.29 -4.52 14.78
CA SER A 44 -12.25 -3.55 14.41
C SER A 44 -10.81 -3.93 14.84
N GLY A 45 -10.55 -5.20 15.12
CA GLY A 45 -9.18 -5.71 15.32
C GLY A 45 -8.49 -5.98 13.99
N ILE A 46 -7.17 -5.86 13.92
CA ILE A 46 -6.41 -6.25 12.72
C ILE A 46 -6.41 -7.79 12.62
N GLU A 47 -6.97 -8.32 11.54
CA GLU A 47 -6.98 -9.76 11.27
C GLU A 47 -5.77 -10.18 10.41
N THR A 48 -5.51 -9.41 9.35
CA THR A 48 -4.33 -9.59 8.49
C THR A 48 -3.81 -8.24 8.05
N GLN A 49 -2.53 -8.20 7.67
CA GLN A 49 -1.85 -6.99 7.23
C GLN A 49 -1.07 -7.24 5.94
N MET A 50 -0.98 -6.22 5.10
CA MET A 50 -0.13 -6.22 3.92
C MET A 50 1.30 -6.58 4.33
N SER A 51 1.92 -7.49 3.60
CA SER A 51 3.21 -8.03 3.96
C SER A 51 4.14 -8.07 2.77
N ASN A 52 5.05 -7.09 2.71
CA ASN A 52 5.99 -6.93 1.60
C ASN A 52 6.83 -8.18 1.32
N GLN A 53 7.27 -8.90 2.36
CA GLN A 53 7.98 -10.17 2.20
C GLN A 53 7.15 -11.27 1.53
N HIS A 54 5.84 -11.34 1.82
CA HIS A 54 4.93 -12.28 1.17
C HIS A 54 4.61 -11.83 -0.25
N THR A 55 4.39 -10.53 -0.47
CA THR A 55 4.24 -9.94 -1.80
C THR A 55 5.42 -10.30 -2.69
N ARG A 56 6.66 -10.08 -2.23
CA ARG A 56 7.85 -10.44 -3.01
C ARG A 56 7.92 -11.92 -3.35
N ALA A 57 7.64 -12.78 -2.37
CA ALA A 57 7.65 -14.23 -2.58
C ALA A 57 6.55 -14.70 -3.55
N CYS A 58 5.35 -14.10 -3.51
CA CYS A 58 4.24 -14.44 -4.40
C CYS A 58 4.47 -13.93 -5.82
N LEU A 59 5.09 -12.76 -6.00
CA LEU A 59 5.39 -12.18 -7.31
C LEU A 59 6.70 -12.69 -7.91
N ASN A 60 7.59 -13.27 -7.10
CA ASN A 60 8.99 -13.51 -7.45
C ASN A 60 9.67 -12.23 -8.01
N SER A 61 9.37 -11.08 -7.41
CA SER A 61 9.84 -9.75 -7.80
C SER A 61 9.96 -8.86 -6.58
N THR A 62 10.91 -7.93 -6.56
CA THR A 62 11.06 -6.94 -5.47
C THR A 62 10.18 -5.71 -5.64
N ILE A 63 9.76 -5.41 -6.88
CA ILE A 63 8.97 -4.23 -7.22
C ILE A 63 7.65 -4.69 -7.87
N PRO A 64 6.49 -4.39 -7.24
CA PRO A 64 5.18 -4.62 -7.85
C PRO A 64 4.96 -3.75 -9.08
N LYS A 65 4.25 -4.27 -10.08
CA LYS A 65 3.90 -3.58 -11.33
C LYS A 65 2.39 -3.55 -11.53
N VAL A 66 1.93 -2.75 -12.49
CA VAL A 66 0.52 -2.76 -12.91
C VAL A 66 0.07 -4.19 -13.25
N GLY A 67 -1.02 -4.63 -12.63
CA GLY A 67 -1.55 -5.99 -12.69
C GLY A 67 -1.18 -6.88 -11.50
N ASP A 68 -0.11 -6.56 -10.77
CA ASP A 68 0.36 -7.36 -9.64
C ASP A 68 -0.52 -7.20 -8.40
N GLY A 69 -0.55 -8.27 -7.60
CA GLY A 69 -1.19 -8.26 -6.28
C GLY A 69 -0.25 -7.77 -5.19
N LEU A 70 -0.80 -7.07 -4.20
CA LEU A 70 -0.18 -6.89 -2.89
C LEU A 70 -0.84 -7.86 -1.91
N PHE A 71 -0.04 -8.63 -1.19
CA PHE A 71 -0.50 -9.80 -0.42
C PHE A 71 -0.40 -9.56 1.07
N ASN A 72 -1.27 -10.23 1.83
CA ASN A 72 -1.21 -10.23 3.28
C ASN A 72 -0.20 -11.26 3.82
N ASN A 73 -0.05 -11.30 5.15
CA ASN A 73 0.77 -12.28 5.87
C ASN A 73 0.24 -13.74 5.83
N LYS A 74 -0.88 -14.00 5.13
CA LYS A 74 -1.40 -15.34 4.82
C LYS A 74 -1.29 -15.70 3.32
N ARG A 75 -0.63 -14.85 2.51
CA ARG A 75 -0.49 -14.99 1.04
C ARG A 75 -1.80 -14.85 0.27
N GLU A 76 -2.78 -14.17 0.86
CA GLU A 76 -4.03 -13.81 0.19
C GLU A 76 -3.88 -12.41 -0.41
N LYS A 77 -4.36 -12.22 -1.65
CA LYS A 77 -4.28 -10.94 -2.34
C LYS A 77 -5.23 -9.92 -1.70
N MET A 78 -4.69 -8.79 -1.23
CA MET A 78 -5.45 -7.70 -0.62
C MET A 78 -5.78 -6.59 -1.62
N LEU A 79 -4.76 -6.15 -2.35
CA LEU A 79 -4.85 -5.05 -3.32
C LEU A 79 -4.29 -5.50 -4.67
N THR A 80 -4.58 -4.72 -5.70
CA THR A 80 -3.98 -4.89 -7.03
C THR A 80 -3.50 -3.52 -7.49
N VAL A 81 -2.29 -3.45 -8.04
CA VAL A 81 -1.79 -2.22 -8.65
C VAL A 81 -2.52 -2.05 -9.98
N THR A 82 -3.45 -1.10 -10.06
CA THR A 82 -4.30 -0.92 -11.25
C THR A 82 -3.76 0.10 -12.24
N GLU A 83 -2.98 1.07 -11.76
CA GLU A 83 -2.37 2.14 -12.55
C GLU A 83 -1.08 2.59 -11.87
N ASP A 84 -0.06 2.89 -12.67
CA ASP A 84 1.15 3.57 -12.24
C ASP A 84 1.62 4.50 -13.37
N THR A 85 1.59 5.80 -13.11
CA THR A 85 1.99 6.83 -14.08
C THR A 85 3.44 7.30 -13.88
N THR A 86 4.20 6.61 -13.04
CA THR A 86 5.61 6.90 -12.74
C THR A 86 6.54 5.99 -13.55
N ALA A 87 7.85 6.04 -13.28
CA ALA A 87 8.83 5.11 -13.85
C ALA A 87 8.74 3.68 -13.26
N GLY A 88 7.81 3.41 -12.34
CA GLY A 88 7.62 2.08 -11.75
C GLY A 88 8.65 1.72 -10.71
N ILE A 89 9.22 2.70 -10.00
CA ILE A 89 10.22 2.49 -8.95
C ILE A 89 9.57 2.65 -7.59
N HIS A 90 9.32 1.51 -6.93
CA HIS A 90 8.73 1.44 -5.59
C HIS A 90 9.56 0.50 -4.73
N ASP A 91 9.82 0.90 -3.48
CA ASP A 91 10.55 0.05 -2.56
C ASP A 91 9.60 -0.86 -1.77
N THR A 92 10.07 -2.08 -1.50
CA THR A 92 9.41 -3.00 -0.56
C THR A 92 10.39 -3.57 0.47
N LEU A 93 11.67 -3.18 0.43
CA LEU A 93 12.75 -3.81 1.20
C LEU A 93 13.04 -3.08 2.50
N ILE A 94 12.95 -1.76 2.51
CA ILE A 94 13.38 -0.92 3.62
C ILE A 94 12.20 -0.73 4.58
N ALA A 95 12.52 -0.72 5.88
CA ALA A 95 11.53 -0.41 6.90
C ALA A 95 11.10 1.07 6.78
N ALA A 96 9.89 1.37 7.27
CA ALA A 96 9.51 2.76 7.48
C ALA A 96 10.49 3.42 8.47
N CYS A 97 10.73 4.72 8.31
CA CYS A 97 11.56 5.46 9.25
C CYS A 97 10.89 5.52 10.63
N ASP A 98 11.71 5.59 11.67
CA ASP A 98 11.29 5.75 13.05
C ASP A 98 12.15 6.83 13.74
N GLU A 99 12.12 6.87 15.07
CA GLU A 99 12.81 7.90 15.85
C GLU A 99 14.32 7.63 16.05
N GLU A 100 14.81 6.42 15.75
CA GLU A 100 16.22 6.02 15.91
C GLU A 100 17.12 6.59 14.79
#